data_AF-Q08QE0-F1
#
_entry.id   AF-Q08QE0-F1
#
_cell.length_a   1.000
_cell.length_b   1.000
_cell.length_c   1.000
_cell.angle_alpha   90.00
_cell.angle_beta   90.00
_cell.angle_gamma   90.00
#
_symmetry.space_group_name_H-M   'P 1'
#
loop_
_entity.id
_entity.type
_entity.pdbx_description
1 polymer ?
#
loop_
_entity_poly.entity_id
_entity_poly.type
_entity_poly.pdbx_seq_one_letter_code
_entity_poly.pdbx_strand_id
1 'polypeptide(L)'
;MPITAAATSAGAPAVSNDHKRYDISLVDATGGKGGSVTFAASEEGDYLFFVSEDVPLTIRTANGVAVEPEAVAKSSTECSEIKGRYTVELGVGTHVLTFGPTSKTSLSFVAEHGEHDHVH
;
A
#
# COMPACT_ATOMS: atom_id res chain seq x y z
N MET A 1 3.24 -12.41 5.92
CA MET A 1 3.60 -13.23 4.74
C MET A 1 4.75 -12.55 4.03
N PRO A 2 5.93 -13.20 3.95
CA PRO A 2 7.11 -12.55 3.39
C PRO A 2 6.96 -12.34 1.88
N ILE A 3 7.32 -11.14 1.41
CA ILE A 3 7.34 -10.78 -0.01
C ILE A 3 8.52 -9.84 -0.26
N THR A 4 9.18 -9.95 -1.40
CA THR A 4 10.26 -9.03 -1.79
C THR A 4 9.72 -8.09 -2.86
N ALA A 5 9.69 -6.79 -2.60
CA ALA A 5 9.23 -5.81 -3.57
C ALA A 5 10.12 -5.79 -4.82
N ALA A 6 9.56 -5.43 -5.97
CA ALA A 6 10.34 -5.20 -7.18
C ALA A 6 10.90 -3.76 -7.18
N ALA A 7 12.05 -3.54 -7.81
CA ALA A 7 12.63 -2.19 -7.93
C ALA A 7 11.81 -1.26 -8.85
N THR A 8 10.97 -1.83 -9.71
CA THR A 8 10.05 -1.12 -10.60
C THR A 8 8.69 -1.80 -10.60
N SER A 9 7.69 -1.20 -11.24
CA SER A 9 6.36 -1.81 -11.41
C SER A 9 6.39 -3.10 -12.24
N ALA A 10 7.38 -3.26 -13.13
CA ALA A 10 7.51 -4.44 -13.96
C ALA A 10 7.92 -5.65 -13.10
N GLY A 11 7.07 -6.68 -13.06
CA GLY A 11 7.31 -7.88 -12.27
C GLY A 11 7.11 -7.69 -10.75
N ALA A 12 6.48 -6.59 -10.34
CA ALA A 12 6.09 -6.38 -8.95
C ALA A 12 5.17 -7.51 -8.47
N PRO A 13 5.44 -8.12 -7.31
CA PRO A 13 4.65 -9.24 -6.83
C PRO A 13 3.31 -8.76 -6.26
N ALA A 14 2.32 -9.66 -6.24
CA ALA A 14 0.97 -9.32 -5.82
C ALA A 14 0.76 -9.41 -4.31
N VAL A 15 0.02 -8.45 -3.78
CA VAL A 15 -0.64 -8.48 -2.47
C VAL A 15 -2.15 -8.46 -2.69
N SER A 16 -2.92 -8.98 -1.74
CA SER A 16 -4.37 -9.17 -1.88
C SER A 16 -5.15 -8.46 -0.79
N ASN A 17 -6.42 -8.16 -1.09
CA ASN A 17 -7.40 -7.72 -0.10
C ASN A 17 -7.89 -8.91 0.73
N ASP A 18 -7.02 -9.47 1.57
CA ASP A 18 -7.35 -10.64 2.38
C ASP A 18 -7.19 -10.40 3.88
N HIS A 19 -7.03 -9.12 4.26
CA HIS A 19 -6.82 -8.66 5.63
C HIS A 19 -5.67 -9.40 6.32
N LYS A 20 -4.68 -9.86 5.55
CA LYS A 20 -3.46 -10.48 6.07
C LYS A 20 -2.31 -9.49 6.10
N ARG A 21 -1.41 -9.72 7.04
CA ARG A 21 -0.12 -9.04 7.10
C ARG A 21 0.83 -9.59 6.05
N TYR A 22 1.40 -8.70 5.25
CA TYR A 22 2.54 -8.93 4.36
C TYR A 22 3.78 -8.29 4.99
N ASP A 23 4.89 -9.01 4.99
CA ASP A 23 6.19 -8.52 5.45
C ASP A 23 7.02 -8.23 4.20
N ILE A 24 7.00 -6.96 3.78
CA ILE A 24 7.59 -6.51 2.52
C ILE A 24 9.06 -6.17 2.74
N SER A 25 9.94 -6.92 2.09
CA SER A 25 11.37 -6.58 1.98
C SER A 25 11.56 -5.52 0.90
N LEU A 26 12.18 -4.41 1.26
CA LEU A 26 12.47 -3.29 0.37
C LEU A 26 13.84 -3.49 -0.29
N VAL A 27 13.92 -3.16 -1.57
CA VAL A 27 15.13 -3.29 -2.39
C VAL A 27 15.82 -1.95 -2.57
N ASP A 28 17.01 -1.94 -3.16
CA ASP A 28 17.67 -0.69 -3.52
C ASP A 28 16.89 0.04 -4.63
N ALA A 29 16.66 1.33 -4.39
CA ALA A 29 15.97 2.24 -5.30
C ALA A 29 16.70 3.59 -5.32
N THR A 30 16.35 4.45 -6.28
CA THR A 30 16.90 5.81 -6.34
C THR A 30 16.57 6.55 -5.04
N GLY A 31 17.60 7.00 -4.31
CA GLY A 31 17.44 7.76 -3.07
C GLY A 31 17.30 6.94 -1.78
N GLY A 32 17.41 5.61 -1.84
CA GLY A 32 17.41 4.75 -0.64
C GLY A 32 16.87 3.34 -0.90
N LYS A 33 16.15 2.79 0.09
CA LYS A 33 15.35 1.58 -0.07
C LYS A 33 13.94 1.93 -0.55
N GLY A 34 13.33 1.02 -1.28
CA GLY A 34 11.95 1.14 -1.74
C GLY A 34 11.49 -0.10 -2.50
N GLY A 35 10.38 0.03 -3.21
CA GLY A 35 9.95 -0.98 -4.17
C GLY A 35 8.44 -0.99 -4.40
N SER A 36 8.04 -1.72 -5.43
CA SER A 36 6.67 -1.83 -5.88
C SER A 36 6.09 -3.22 -5.62
N VAL A 37 4.80 -3.24 -5.30
CA VAL A 37 3.91 -4.42 -5.30
C VAL A 37 2.66 -4.09 -6.12
N THR A 38 1.93 -5.11 -6.57
CA THR A 38 0.63 -4.92 -7.24
C THR A 38 -0.52 -5.29 -6.32
N PHE A 39 -1.60 -4.53 -6.39
CA PHE A 39 -2.84 -4.79 -5.68
C PHE A 39 -4.00 -4.80 -6.68
N ALA A 40 -4.85 -5.82 -6.64
CA ALA A 40 -6.03 -5.90 -7.50
C ALA A 40 -7.28 -5.56 -6.69
N ALA A 41 -7.93 -4.45 -7.03
CA ALA A 41 -9.25 -4.09 -6.53
C ALA A 41 -10.30 -4.85 -7.35
N SER A 42 -11.06 -5.74 -6.69
CA SER A 42 -12.13 -6.53 -7.33
C SER A 42 -13.44 -5.76 -7.45
N GLU A 43 -13.60 -4.73 -6.64
CA GLU A 43 -14.75 -3.83 -6.60
C GLU A 43 -14.26 -2.38 -6.46
N GLU A 44 -15.12 -1.44 -6.84
CA GLU A 44 -14.88 -0.01 -6.67
C GLU A 44 -15.28 0.42 -5.27
N GLY A 45 -14.48 1.28 -4.65
CA GLY A 45 -14.76 1.83 -3.33
C GLY A 45 -13.49 2.20 -2.56
N ASP A 46 -13.67 2.44 -1.27
CA ASP A 46 -12.58 2.79 -0.36
C ASP A 46 -11.75 1.57 -0.01
N TYR A 47 -10.43 1.72 -0.11
CA TYR A 47 -9.48 0.77 0.43
C TYR A 47 -8.61 1.43 1.48
N LEU A 48 -8.37 0.73 2.58
CA LEU A 48 -7.42 1.15 3.60
C LEU A 48 -6.11 0.38 3.46
N PHE A 49 -5.02 1.12 3.43
CA PHE A 49 -3.66 0.58 3.46
C PHE A 49 -2.96 0.98 4.74
N PHE A 50 -2.41 0.00 5.46
CA PHE A 50 -1.66 0.22 6.68
C PHE A 50 -0.21 -0.20 6.49
N VAL A 51 0.71 0.62 7.01
CA VAL A 51 2.14 0.33 7.02
C VAL A 51 2.73 0.51 8.41
N SER A 52 3.68 -0.35 8.77
CA SER A 52 4.34 -0.31 10.09
C SER A 52 5.51 0.66 10.19
N GLU A 53 5.84 1.36 9.11
CA GLU A 53 6.99 2.27 9.02
C GLU A 53 6.56 3.59 8.35
N ASP A 54 7.14 4.72 8.76
CA ASP A 54 6.91 6.01 8.10
C ASP A 54 7.68 6.03 6.77
N VAL A 55 7.07 5.42 5.75
CA VAL A 55 7.62 5.24 4.41
C VAL A 55 6.63 5.87 3.42
N PRO A 56 7.08 6.74 2.51
CA PRO A 56 6.21 7.28 1.47
C PRO A 56 5.54 6.15 0.68
N LEU A 57 4.23 6.25 0.45
CA LEU A 57 3.46 5.35 -0.39
C LEU A 57 2.84 6.16 -1.53
N THR A 58 3.05 5.71 -2.76
CA THR A 58 2.35 6.23 -3.94
C THR A 58 1.54 5.13 -4.60
N ILE A 59 0.35 5.47 -5.09
CA ILE A 59 -0.53 4.55 -5.81
C ILE A 59 -0.67 5.02 -7.25
N ARG A 60 -0.58 4.09 -8.20
CA ARG A 60 -0.87 4.34 -9.61
C ARG A 60 -1.73 3.24 -10.19
N THR A 61 -2.57 3.57 -11.16
CA THR A 61 -3.24 2.57 -11.99
C THR A 61 -2.22 1.83 -12.85
N ALA A 62 -2.61 0.70 -13.46
CA ALA A 62 -1.77 -0.04 -14.39
C ALA A 62 -1.22 0.81 -15.56
N ASN A 63 -1.94 1.88 -15.94
CA ASN A 63 -1.54 2.80 -17.01
C ASN A 63 -0.65 3.96 -16.51
N GLY A 64 -0.27 3.96 -15.23
CA GLY A 64 0.63 4.95 -14.65
C GLY A 64 -0.05 6.23 -14.17
N VAL A 65 -1.39 6.30 -14.19
CA VAL A 65 -2.14 7.45 -13.66
C VAL A 65 -2.06 7.44 -12.14
N ALA A 66 -1.70 8.58 -11.53
CA ALA A 66 -1.63 8.72 -10.08
C ALA A 66 -3.03 8.63 -9.46
N VAL A 67 -3.12 7.91 -8.33
CA VAL A 67 -4.29 7.90 -7.47
C VAL A 67 -3.88 8.53 -6.14
N GLU A 68 -4.51 9.65 -5.82
CA GLU A 68 -4.24 10.37 -4.58
C GLU A 68 -5.08 9.77 -3.43
N PRO A 69 -4.48 9.53 -2.24
CA PRO A 69 -5.26 9.15 -1.07
C PRO A 69 -6.22 10.27 -0.67
N GLU A 70 -7.45 9.90 -0.31
CA GLU A 70 -8.43 10.82 0.26
C GLU A 70 -8.03 11.27 1.67
N ALA A 71 -7.42 10.36 2.42
CA ALA A 71 -6.94 10.63 3.77
C ALA A 71 -5.62 9.90 4.04
N VAL A 72 -4.74 10.56 4.79
CA VAL A 72 -3.47 10.00 5.26
C VAL A 72 -3.29 10.32 6.75
N ALA A 73 -3.04 9.29 7.55
CA ALA A 73 -2.65 9.43 8.95
C ALA A 73 -1.34 8.70 9.21
N LYS A 74 -0.49 9.24 10.09
CA LYS A 74 0.82 8.67 10.44
C LYS A 74 0.85 7.93 11.78
N SER A 75 -0.31 7.69 12.37
CA SER A 75 -0.46 7.04 13.66
C SER A 75 -1.88 6.50 13.83
N SER A 76 -2.06 5.61 14.81
CA SER A 76 -3.36 5.15 15.29
C SER A 76 -3.35 5.10 16.82
N THR A 77 -4.48 5.49 17.44
CA THR A 77 -4.70 5.32 18.88
C THR A 77 -4.90 3.86 19.27
N GLU A 78 -5.44 3.07 18.34
CA GLU A 78 -5.79 1.66 18.57
C GLU A 78 -4.58 0.73 18.37
N CYS A 79 -3.60 1.13 17.56
CA CYS A 79 -2.42 0.32 17.28
C CYS A 79 -1.19 1.19 17.02
N SER A 80 -0.24 1.18 17.95
CA SER A 80 0.98 1.99 17.90
C SER A 80 1.99 1.52 16.84
N GLU A 81 1.84 0.30 16.32
CA GLU A 81 2.66 -0.23 15.22
C GLU A 81 2.32 0.45 13.90
N ILE A 82 1.12 1.00 13.74
CA ILE A 82 0.72 1.69 12.51
C ILE A 82 1.44 3.05 12.46
N LYS A 83 2.29 3.22 11.44
CA LYS A 83 3.01 4.47 11.13
C LYS A 83 2.53 5.14 9.85
N GLY A 84 1.68 4.47 9.09
CA GLY A 84 0.93 5.05 7.98
C GLY A 84 -0.40 4.34 7.80
N ARG A 85 -1.47 5.11 7.60
CA ARG A 85 -2.82 4.69 7.22
C ARG A 85 -3.27 5.55 6.06
N TYR A 86 -3.65 4.93 4.95
CA TYR A 86 -4.07 5.60 3.73
C TYR A 86 -5.48 5.11 3.38
N THR A 87 -6.43 6.03 3.24
CA THR A 87 -7.74 5.75 2.65
C THR A 87 -7.67 6.19 1.20
N VAL A 88 -7.99 5.29 0.28
CA VAL A 88 -7.85 5.52 -1.16
C VAL A 88 -9.09 4.97 -1.86
N GLU A 89 -9.80 5.83 -2.59
CA GLU A 89 -10.86 5.41 -3.50
C GLU A 89 -10.22 4.74 -4.73
N LEU A 90 -10.52 3.47 -4.96
CA LEU A 90 -9.97 2.70 -6.08
C LEU A 90 -11.10 2.20 -6.98
N GLY A 91 -10.95 2.41 -8.28
CA GLY A 91 -11.73 1.67 -9.28
C GLY A 91 -11.25 0.22 -9.44
N VAL A 92 -12.10 -0.62 -10.03
CA VAL A 92 -11.77 -2.01 -10.35
C VAL A 92 -10.53 -2.09 -11.25
N GLY A 93 -9.59 -2.96 -10.89
CA GLY A 93 -8.39 -3.22 -11.69
C GLY A 93 -7.13 -3.38 -10.85
N THR A 94 -6.00 -3.50 -11.55
CA THR A 94 -4.69 -3.60 -10.92
C THR A 94 -4.06 -2.23 -10.72
N HIS A 95 -3.63 -1.99 -9.48
CA HIS A 95 -2.90 -0.81 -9.05
C HIS A 95 -1.50 -1.19 -8.61
N VAL A 96 -0.56 -0.27 -8.77
CA VAL A 96 0.82 -0.40 -8.32
C VAL A 96 1.00 0.45 -7.08
N LEU A 97 1.36 -0.19 -5.97
CA LEU A 97 1.73 0.44 -4.72
C LEU A 97 3.25 0.53 -4.68
N THR A 98 3.80 1.74 -4.58
CA THR A 98 5.25 1.96 -4.52
C THR A 98 5.64 2.61 -3.21
N PHE A 99 6.50 1.92 -2.46
CA PHE A 99 7.04 2.35 -1.19
C PHE A 99 8.40 3.02 -1.37
N GLY A 100 8.66 4.06 -0.58
CA GLY A 100 9.94 4.75 -0.51
C GLY A 100 10.03 6.00 -1.39
N PRO A 101 11.20 6.66 -1.42
CA PRO A 101 12.46 6.21 -0.79
C PRO A 101 12.44 6.25 0.75
N THR A 102 13.20 5.36 1.38
CA THR A 102 13.36 5.27 2.85
C THR A 102 14.72 4.66 3.25
N SER A 103 15.11 4.76 4.52
CA SER A 103 16.25 4.03 5.10
C SER A 103 15.89 2.65 5.63
N LYS A 104 14.60 2.32 5.74
CA LYS A 104 14.11 1.04 6.23
C LYS A 104 14.31 -0.07 5.20
N THR A 105 14.66 -1.26 5.65
CA THR A 105 14.89 -2.43 4.77
C THR A 105 13.64 -3.28 4.58
N SER A 106 12.62 -3.07 5.41
CA SER A 106 11.36 -3.80 5.35
C SER A 106 10.23 -3.01 6.03
N LEU A 107 8.99 -3.35 5.70
CA LEU A 107 7.80 -2.88 6.41
C LEU A 107 6.75 -3.99 6.49
N SER A 108 5.83 -3.87 7.43
CA SER A 108 4.60 -4.67 7.46
C SER A 108 3.50 -3.91 6.72
N PHE A 109 2.73 -4.60 5.88
CA PHE A 109 1.64 -4.04 5.09
C PHE A 109 0.37 -4.85 5.29
N VAL A 110 -0.77 -4.16 5.42
CA VAL A 110 -2.11 -4.75 5.40
C VAL A 110 -2.98 -3.93 4.48
N ALA A 111 -3.80 -4.60 3.68
CA ALA A 111 -4.85 -4.00 2.87
C ALA A 111 -6.21 -4.52 3.31
N GLU A 112 -7.18 -3.62 3.39
CA GLU A 112 -8.59 -3.93 3.59
C GLU A 112 -9.46 -3.09 2.66
N HIS A 113 -10.63 -3.63 2.29
CA HIS A 113 -11.69 -2.83 1.71
C HIS A 113 -12.46 -2.18 2.85
N GLY A 114 -12.68 -0.88 2.75
CA GLY A 114 -13.48 -0.14 3.71
C GLY A 114 -14.92 -0.64 3.67
N GLU A 115 -15.56 -0.69 4.84
CA GLU A 115 -17.01 -0.76 4.86
C GLU A 115 -17.53 0.58 4.31
N HIS A 116 -18.21 0.55 3.16
CA HIS A 116 -19.13 1.62 2.80
C HIS A 116 -20.26 1.59 3.84
N ASP A 117 -20.13 2.41 4.88
CA ASP A 117 -21.21 2.65 5.82
C ASP A 117 -22.33 3.36 5.03
N HIS A 118 -23.27 2.57 4.50
CA HIS A 118 -24.51 3.11 4.00
C HIS A 118 -25.22 3.72 5.20
N VAL A 119 -25.18 5.05 5.30
CA VAL A 119 -25.97 5.84 6.24
C VAL A 119 -27.36 5.21 6.38
N HIS A 120 -27.65 4.65 7.55
CA HIS A 120 -28.98 4.20 7.95
C HIS A 120 -29.79 5.38 8.49
#